data_AF-A0A3D2FAJ7-F1
#
_entry.id   AF-A0A3D2FAJ7-F1
#
_cell.length_a   1.000
_cell.length_b   1.000
_cell.length_c   1.000
_cell.angle_alpha   90.00
_cell.angle_beta   90.00
_cell.angle_gamma   90.00
#
_symmetry.space_group_name_H-M   'P 1'
#
loop_
_entity.id
_entity.type
_entity.pdbx_description
1 polymer ?
#
loop_
_entity_poly.entity_id
_entity_poly.type
_entity_poly.pdbx_seq_one_letter_code
_entity_poly.pdbx_strand_id
1 'polypeptide(L)' 'MSRIPTKPEILDWITSNPTLTAKRDIAKAFGIKGAARIDLKRLLKELEAKGHLT' A
#
# COMPACT_ATOMS: atom_id res chain seq x y z
N MET A 1 13.08 0.29 -12.69
CA MET A 1 13.23 0.98 -11.40
C MET A 1 11.93 0.80 -10.61
N SER A 2 11.93 0.03 -9.53
CA SER A 2 10.74 -0.14 -8.68
C SER A 2 10.73 0.99 -7.65
N ARG A 3 9.95 2.04 -7.91
CA ARG A 3 9.77 3.15 -6.95
C ARG A 3 8.88 2.66 -5.82
N ILE A 4 9.31 2.83 -4.58
CA ILE A 4 8.44 2.63 -3.43
C ILE A 4 7.39 3.74 -3.47
N PRO A 5 6.09 3.40 -3.53
CA PRO A 5 5.02 4.39 -3.53
C PRO A 5 4.98 5.12 -2.20
N THR A 6 4.61 6.39 -2.27
CA THR A 6 4.41 7.24 -1.10
C THR A 6 3.07 6.95 -0.42
N LYS A 7 2.94 7.32 0.85
CA LYS A 7 1.67 7.21 1.60
C LYS A 7 0.45 7.77 0.84
N PRO A 8 0.48 8.99 0.26
CA PRO A 8 -0.63 9.52 -0.51
C PRO A 8 -0.93 8.70 -1.78
N GLU A 9 0.08 8.22 -2.52
CA GLU A 9 -0.16 7.36 -3.69
C GLU A 9 -0.87 6.06 -3.33
N ILE A 10 -0.53 5.46 -2.18
CA ILE A 10 -1.20 4.25 -1.69
C ILE A 10 -2.65 4.57 -1.29
N LEU A 11 -2.89 5.69 -0.62
CA LEU A 11 -4.22 6.16 -0.25
C LEU A 11 -5.09 6.39 -1.49
N ASP A 12 -4.60 7.15 -2.47
CA ASP A 12 -5.31 7.43 -3.72
C ASP A 12 -5.65 6.14 -4.48
N TRP A 13 -4.72 5.19 -4.50
CA TRP A 13 -4.96 3.90 -5.13
C TRP A 13 -6.00 3.07 -4.38
N ILE A 14 -5.97 3.06 -3.05
CA ILE A 14 -6.96 2.34 -2.22
C ILE A 14 -8.34 2.98 -2.35
N THR A 15 -8.43 4.31 -2.34
CA THR A 15 -9.68 5.05 -2.59
C THR A 15 -10.24 4.77 -3.98
N SER A 16 -9.37 4.65 -4.99
CA SER A 16 -9.76 4.28 -6.35
C SER A 16 -10.11 2.79 -6.51
N ASN A 17 -9.60 1.93 -5.62
CA ASN A 17 -9.76 0.47 -5.67
C ASN A 17 -10.23 -0.08 -4.31
N PRO A 18 -11.45 0.28 -3.85
CA PRO A 18 -11.94 -0.09 -2.52
C PRO A 18 -12.13 -1.60 -2.33
N THR A 19 -12.14 -2.39 -3.41
CA THR A 19 -12.23 -3.85 -3.37
C THR A 19 -10.87 -4.55 -3.35
N LEU A 20 -9.77 -3.82 -3.60
CA LEU A 20 -8.41 -4.36 -3.72
C LEU A 20 -7.50 -3.91 -2.58
N THR A 21 -8.03 -3.80 -1.36
CA THR A 21 -7.29 -3.32 -0.17
C THR A 21 -6.27 -4.31 0.38
N ALA A 22 -6.21 -5.54 -0.17
CA ALA A 22 -5.25 -6.52 0.31
C ALA A 22 -3.81 -6.10 -0.01
N LYS A 23 -2.92 -6.26 0.96
CA LYS A 23 -1.47 -6.00 0.83
C LYS A 23 -0.85 -6.60 -0.44
N ARG A 24 -1.34 -7.76 -0.89
CA ARG A 24 -0.85 -8.44 -2.10
C ARG A 24 -1.21 -7.67 -3.37
N ASP A 25 -2.39 -7.09 -3.42
CA ASP A 25 -2.91 -6.39 -4.60
C ASP A 25 -2.26 -5.01 -4.72
N ILE A 26 -2.12 -4.31 -3.59
CA ILE A 26 -1.30 -3.10 -3.47
C ILE A 26 0.16 -3.40 -3.90
N ALA A 27 0.76 -4.48 -3.39
CA ALA A 27 2.12 -4.85 -3.78
C ALA A 27 2.24 -5.16 -5.28
N LYS A 28 1.23 -5.76 -5.91
CA LYS A 28 1.22 -5.99 -7.36
C LYS A 28 1.08 -4.68 -8.14
N ALA A 29 0.16 -3.81 -7.74
CA ALA A 29 -0.10 -2.52 -8.39
C ALA A 29 1.15 -1.64 -8.43
N PHE A 30 1.92 -1.63 -7.34
CA PHE A 30 3.15 -0.85 -7.23
C PHE A 30 4.43 -1.63 -7.58
N GLY A 31 4.33 -2.87 -8.06
CA GLY A 31 5.49 -3.68 -8.43
C GLY A 31 6.44 -4.03 -7.26
N ILE A 32 5.92 -4.04 -6.02
CA ILE A 32 6.66 -4.30 -4.79
C ILE A 32 6.90 -5.81 -4.61
N LYS A 33 8.17 -6.19 -4.55
CA LYS A 33 8.62 -7.58 -4.46
C LYS A 33 9.70 -7.74 -3.38
N GLY A 34 9.86 -8.98 -2.88
CA GLY A 34 10.90 -9.31 -1.90
C GLY A 34 10.82 -8.48 -0.61
N ALA A 35 11.98 -7.98 -0.17
CA ALA A 35 12.13 -7.24 1.08
C ALA A 35 11.28 -5.96 1.16
N ALA A 36 11.00 -5.30 0.03
CA ALA A 36 10.20 -4.08 -0.02
C ALA A 36 8.74 -4.30 0.43
N ARG A 37 8.27 -5.56 0.51
CA ARG A 37 6.96 -5.90 1.10
C ARG A 37 6.90 -5.62 2.59
N ILE A 38 8.04 -5.63 3.29
CA ILE A 38 8.12 -5.33 4.72
C ILE A 38 7.85 -3.85 4.94
N ASP A 39 8.43 -2.98 4.13
CA ASP A 39 8.19 -1.53 4.19
C ASP A 39 6.74 -1.20 3.84
N LEU A 40 6.19 -1.84 2.81
CA LEU A 40 4.76 -1.71 2.49
C LEU A 40 3.87 -2.09 3.69
N LYS A 41 4.17 -3.21 4.36
CA LYS A 41 3.41 -3.63 5.54
C LYS A 41 3.47 -2.59 6.66
N ARG A 42 4.63 -1.97 6.89
CA ARG A 42 4.77 -0.89 7.89
C ARG A 42 3.93 0.32 7.50
N LEU A 43 3.98 0.72 6.22
CA LEU A 43 3.21 1.84 5.71
C LEU A 43 1.70 1.62 5.87
N LEU A 44 1.21 0.43 5.50
CA LEU A 44 -0.21 0.08 5.62
C LEU A 44 -0.67 0.08 7.08
N LYS A 45 0.12 -0.47 8.00
CA LYS A 45 -0.19 -0.40 9.44
C LYS A 45 -0.24 1.02 9.96
N GLU A 46 0.62 1.91 9.46
CA GLU A 46 0.62 3.31 9.87
C GLU A 46 -0.60 4.06 9.31
N LEU A 47 -1.06 3.71 8.11
CA LEU A 47 -2.29 4.25 7.51
C LEU A 47 -3.54 3.75 8.25
N GLU A 48 -3.57 2.48 8.61
CA GLU A 48 -4.61 1.86 9.45
C GLU A 48 -4.65 2.50 10.85
N ALA A 49 -3.50 2.67 11.50
CA ALA A 49 -3.41 3.33 12.80
C ALA A 49 -3.87 4.80 12.78
N LYS A 50 -3.79 5.47 11.63
CA LYS A 50 -4.31 6.84 11.43
C LYS A 50 -5.81 6.88 11.09
N GLY A 51 -6.47 5.73 10.96
CA GLY A 51 -7.89 5.64 10.60
C GLY A 51 -8.17 5.85 9.11
N HIS A 52 -7.15 5.80 8.25
CA HIS A 52 -7.33 5.90 6.79
C HIS A 52 -7.71 4.57 6.13
N LEU A 53 -7.59 3.47 6.87
CA LEU A 53 -8.01 2.14 6.46
C LEU A 53 -8.98 1.59 7.50
N THR A 54 -10.12 1.09 7.04
CA THR A 54 -11.19 0.47 7.84
C THR A 54 -11.33 -0.99 7.51
#